data_AF-A0A0J9U2V8-F1
#
_entry.id   AF-A0A0J9U2V8-F1
#
_cell.length_a   1.000
_cell.length_b   1.000
_cell.length_c   1.000
_cell.angle_alpha   90.00
_cell.angle_beta   90.00
_cell.angle_gamma   90.00
#
_symmetry.space_group_name_H-M   'P 1'
#
loop_
_entity.id
_entity.type
_entity.pdbx_description
1 polymer ?
#
loop_
_entity_poly.entity_id
_entity_poly.type
_entity_poly.pdbx_seq_one_letter_code
_entity_poly.pdbx_strand_id
1 'polypeptide(L)'
;SKLFQFYKYLNEFTPQKITSTKCVNRKEGDLLQLCRRIENIFNKWENFCSSQKEIKNKCCDYFIYWLYGKIEENKLSIYDTFWLYQSVLKIISSNSSNINKNECEVKFKNETSIDVLKNKKVLYDFVENYDYINGKWSRTDRSKQKEYRNYISHIFNLYHTLEEEDRPKGLSKKYEKELNLFKNKFNNEYVLSSLKRKCKIDDLILKSLKRDESVNLLRGNDETVLSIN
;
A
#
# COMPACT_ATOMS: atom_id res chain seq x y z
N SER A 1 -11.58 3.32 -8.71
CA SER A 1 -10.63 2.20 -8.94
C SER A 1 -11.17 0.95 -8.27
N LYS A 2 -10.55 -0.22 -8.52
CA LYS A 2 -10.88 -1.48 -7.84
C LYS A 2 -10.55 -1.43 -6.36
N LEU A 3 -9.39 -0.86 -6.00
CA LEU A 3 -9.01 -0.59 -4.61
C LEU A 3 -10.08 0.19 -3.84
N PHE A 4 -10.60 1.28 -4.42
CA PHE A 4 -11.64 2.09 -3.78
C PHE A 4 -12.94 1.31 -3.54
N GLN A 5 -13.36 0.51 -4.52
CA GLN A 5 -14.54 -0.36 -4.37
C GLN A 5 -14.32 -1.40 -3.26
N PHE A 6 -13.11 -1.96 -3.18
CA PHE A 6 -12.73 -2.90 -2.12
C PHE A 6 -12.79 -2.24 -0.74
N TYR A 7 -12.19 -1.05 -0.57
CA TYR A 7 -12.26 -0.32 0.70
C TYR A 7 -13.69 0.03 1.11
N LYS A 8 -14.50 0.50 0.16
CA LYS A 8 -15.91 0.79 0.40
C LYS A 8 -16.61 -0.46 0.96
N TYR A 9 -16.37 -1.60 0.34
CA TYR A 9 -16.92 -2.87 0.79
C TYR A 9 -16.51 -3.22 2.24
N LEU A 10 -15.21 -3.16 2.57
CA LEU A 10 -14.72 -3.44 3.93
C LEU A 10 -15.32 -2.48 4.97
N ASN A 11 -15.56 -1.22 4.59
CA ASN A 11 -16.17 -0.20 5.44
C ASN A 11 -17.69 -0.38 5.62
N GLU A 12 -18.39 -0.91 4.63
CA GLU A 12 -19.84 -1.16 4.71
C GLU A 12 -20.16 -2.54 5.29
N PHE A 13 -19.17 -3.42 5.41
CA PHE A 13 -19.36 -4.76 5.94
C PHE A 13 -19.86 -4.74 7.40
N THR A 14 -21.10 -5.19 7.59
CA THR A 14 -21.72 -5.33 8.91
C THR A 14 -21.45 -6.70 9.51
N PRO A 15 -20.90 -6.79 10.74
CA PRO A 15 -20.79 -8.04 11.47
C PRO A 15 -22.14 -8.77 11.56
N GLN A 16 -22.19 -10.04 11.17
CA GLN A 16 -23.20 -10.93 11.74
C GLN A 16 -22.83 -11.14 13.21
N LYS A 17 -23.81 -11.35 14.11
CA LYS A 17 -23.57 -11.69 15.52
C LYS A 17 -22.87 -13.06 15.60
N ILE A 18 -21.56 -13.05 15.38
CA ILE A 18 -20.67 -14.19 15.60
C ILE A 18 -19.97 -13.90 16.93
N THR A 19 -20.08 -14.83 17.87
CA THR A 19 -19.23 -14.87 19.06
C THR A 19 -17.79 -14.95 18.60
N SER A 20 -17.07 -13.82 18.68
CA SER A 20 -15.67 -13.74 18.30
C SER A 20 -14.83 -14.56 19.29
N THR A 21 -14.09 -15.53 18.78
CA THR A 21 -13.15 -16.32 19.57
C THR A 21 -11.73 -15.74 19.51
N LYS A 22 -11.45 -14.88 18.52
CA LYS A 22 -10.10 -14.36 18.22
C LYS A 22 -9.91 -12.91 18.69
N CYS A 23 -11.00 -12.16 18.81
CA CYS A 23 -11.02 -10.81 19.39
C CYS A 23 -11.62 -10.88 20.79
N VAL A 24 -10.83 -11.41 21.73
CA VAL A 24 -11.23 -11.62 23.13
C VAL A 24 -10.30 -10.86 24.08
N ASN A 25 -10.68 -10.79 25.36
CA ASN A 25 -9.85 -10.22 26.45
C ASN A 25 -9.60 -8.69 26.34
N ARG A 26 -10.58 -7.94 25.82
CA ARG A 26 -10.61 -6.47 25.82
C ARG A 26 -11.99 -5.99 26.26
N LYS A 27 -12.05 -4.82 26.89
CA LYS A 27 -13.33 -4.12 27.14
C LYS A 27 -13.98 -3.77 25.80
N GLU A 28 -15.31 -3.77 25.78
CA GLU A 28 -16.09 -3.35 24.61
C GLU A 28 -15.74 -1.90 24.23
N GLY A 29 -15.57 -1.64 22.93
CA GLY A 29 -15.13 -0.35 22.39
C GLY A 29 -14.68 -0.48 20.93
N ASP A 30 -14.29 0.65 20.33
CA ASP A 30 -14.02 0.77 18.89
C ASP A 30 -12.97 -0.22 18.38
N LEU A 31 -11.89 -0.44 19.15
CA LEU A 31 -10.85 -1.41 18.82
C LEU A 31 -11.39 -2.85 18.75
N LEU A 32 -12.25 -3.23 19.70
CA LEU A 32 -12.84 -4.56 19.73
C LEU A 32 -13.81 -4.76 18.56
N GLN A 33 -14.59 -3.72 18.24
CA GLN A 33 -15.49 -3.72 17.08
C GLN A 33 -14.72 -3.81 15.76
N LEU A 34 -13.61 -3.09 15.63
CA LEU A 34 -12.71 -3.17 14.48
C LEU A 34 -12.16 -4.60 14.31
N CYS A 35 -11.67 -5.22 15.40
CA CYS A 35 -11.18 -6.59 15.36
C CYS A 35 -12.27 -7.58 14.92
N ARG A 36 -13.47 -7.51 15.53
CA ARG A 36 -14.60 -8.38 15.17
C ARG A 36 -15.03 -8.20 13.71
N ARG A 37 -14.99 -6.96 13.19
CA ARG A 37 -15.24 -6.69 11.77
C ARG A 37 -14.23 -7.42 10.90
N ILE A 38 -12.94 -7.36 11.24
CA ILE A 38 -11.88 -8.07 10.50
C ILE A 38 -12.12 -9.57 10.52
N GLU A 39 -12.46 -10.15 11.67
CA GLU A 39 -12.76 -11.58 11.75
C GLU A 39 -13.89 -11.99 10.81
N ASN A 40 -14.97 -11.19 10.77
CA ASN A 40 -16.09 -11.48 9.88
C ASN A 40 -15.76 -11.28 8.39
N ILE A 41 -14.93 -10.28 8.05
CA ILE A 41 -14.40 -10.11 6.69
C ILE A 41 -13.68 -11.39 6.26
N PHE A 42 -12.81 -11.94 7.11
CA PHE A 42 -12.07 -13.16 6.79
C PHE A 42 -12.99 -14.38 6.70
N ASN A 43 -14.01 -14.52 7.54
CA ASN A 43 -14.98 -15.62 7.44
C ASN A 43 -15.74 -15.67 6.08
N LYS A 44 -15.74 -14.57 5.33
CA LYS A 44 -16.36 -14.46 4.01
C LYS A 44 -15.34 -14.16 2.90
N TRP A 45 -14.05 -14.36 3.16
CA TRP A 45 -12.94 -13.92 2.31
C TRP A 45 -13.01 -14.43 0.86
N GLU A 46 -13.34 -15.71 0.65
CA GLU A 46 -13.42 -16.28 -0.71
C GLU A 46 -14.48 -15.59 -1.57
N ASN A 47 -15.60 -15.22 -0.97
CA ASN A 47 -16.67 -14.50 -1.68
C ASN A 47 -16.19 -13.15 -2.20
N PHE A 48 -15.14 -12.57 -1.61
CA PHE A 48 -14.62 -11.24 -1.96
C PHE A 48 -13.37 -11.30 -2.83
N CYS A 49 -12.44 -12.18 -2.47
CA CYS A 49 -11.11 -12.20 -3.07
C CYS A 49 -10.94 -13.27 -4.13
N SER A 50 -11.62 -14.41 -3.98
CA SER A 50 -11.53 -15.50 -4.95
C SER A 50 -12.48 -15.28 -6.14
N SER A 51 -13.59 -14.57 -5.93
CA SER A 51 -14.60 -14.29 -6.97
C SER A 51 -14.17 -13.26 -8.01
N GLN A 52 -13.22 -12.37 -7.67
CA GLN A 52 -12.77 -11.29 -8.54
C GLN A 52 -11.35 -11.56 -9.09
N LYS A 53 -11.27 -12.23 -10.25
CA LYS A 53 -10.00 -12.63 -10.91
C LYS A 53 -8.97 -11.49 -10.99
N GLU A 54 -9.41 -10.27 -11.21
CA GLU A 54 -8.53 -9.12 -11.44
C GLU A 54 -7.88 -8.54 -10.17
N ILE A 55 -8.43 -8.81 -8.99
CA ILE A 55 -7.88 -8.36 -7.70
C ILE A 55 -7.40 -9.50 -6.80
N LYS A 56 -7.57 -10.75 -7.24
CA LYS A 56 -7.23 -11.95 -6.46
C LYS A 56 -5.83 -11.88 -5.84
N ASN A 57 -4.83 -11.46 -6.60
CA ASN A 57 -3.44 -11.39 -6.17
C ASN A 57 -3.09 -10.09 -5.41
N LYS A 58 -4.02 -9.13 -5.33
CA LYS A 58 -3.87 -7.85 -4.63
C LYS A 58 -4.71 -7.76 -3.36
N CYS A 59 -5.60 -8.71 -3.14
CA CYS A 59 -6.54 -8.70 -2.03
C CYS A 59 -5.88 -8.58 -0.65
N CYS A 60 -4.82 -9.37 -0.41
CA CYS A 60 -4.06 -9.28 0.82
C CYS A 60 -3.44 -7.89 0.99
N ASP A 61 -2.87 -7.33 -0.10
CA ASP A 61 -2.29 -5.99 -0.07
C ASP A 61 -3.36 -4.95 0.24
N TYR A 62 -4.49 -4.99 -0.45
CA TYR A 62 -5.60 -4.08 -0.24
C TYR A 62 -6.09 -4.14 1.21
N PHE A 63 -6.27 -5.33 1.78
CA PHE A 63 -6.65 -5.47 3.17
C PHE A 63 -5.59 -4.87 4.13
N ILE A 64 -4.30 -5.12 3.89
CA ILE A 64 -3.22 -4.60 4.73
C ILE A 64 -3.21 -3.06 4.72
N TYR A 65 -3.26 -2.42 3.55
CA TYR A 65 -3.28 -0.96 3.47
C TYR A 65 -4.61 -0.34 3.92
N TRP A 66 -5.71 -1.08 3.86
CA TRP A 66 -6.96 -0.69 4.53
C TRP A 66 -6.78 -0.69 6.05
N LEU A 67 -6.19 -1.75 6.62
CA LEU A 67 -5.93 -1.86 8.05
C LEU A 67 -5.00 -0.76 8.55
N TYR A 68 -3.96 -0.41 7.79
CA TYR A 68 -3.07 0.73 8.10
C TYR A 68 -3.85 2.03 8.23
N GLY A 69 -4.82 2.27 7.33
CA GLY A 69 -5.71 3.42 7.42
C GLY A 69 -6.62 3.38 8.64
N LYS A 70 -7.11 2.20 9.03
CA LYS A 70 -7.94 2.06 10.24
C LYS A 70 -7.15 2.28 11.53
N ILE A 71 -5.89 1.87 11.58
CA ILE A 71 -5.00 2.14 12.71
C ILE A 71 -4.80 3.66 12.88
N GLU A 72 -4.52 4.37 11.79
CA GLU A 72 -4.38 5.83 11.78
C GLU A 72 -5.70 6.55 12.15
N GLU A 73 -6.81 6.20 11.49
CA GLU A 73 -8.14 6.81 11.68
C GLU A 73 -8.61 6.72 13.14
N ASN A 74 -8.39 5.56 13.77
CA ASN A 74 -8.76 5.33 15.17
C ASN A 74 -7.69 5.81 16.17
N LYS A 75 -6.59 6.41 15.69
CA LYS A 75 -5.46 6.90 16.50
C LYS A 75 -5.00 5.89 17.54
N LEU A 76 -4.87 4.63 17.12
CA LEU A 76 -4.56 3.54 18.04
C LEU A 76 -3.19 3.74 18.67
N SER A 77 -3.09 3.48 19.97
CA SER A 77 -1.79 3.47 20.65
C SER A 77 -0.89 2.34 20.13
N ILE A 78 0.41 2.39 20.44
CA ILE A 78 1.34 1.29 20.10
C ILE A 78 0.84 -0.04 20.69
N TYR A 79 0.33 -0.03 21.92
CA TYR A 79 -0.19 -1.22 22.59
C TYR A 79 -1.47 -1.76 21.91
N ASP A 80 -2.40 -0.87 21.54
CA ASP A 80 -3.62 -1.23 20.84
C ASP A 80 -3.34 -1.76 19.44
N THR A 81 -2.39 -1.14 18.74
CA THR A 81 -1.91 -1.56 17.41
C THR A 81 -1.27 -2.94 17.48
N PHE A 82 -0.38 -3.17 18.46
CA PHE A 82 0.23 -4.49 18.66
C PHE A 82 -0.82 -5.56 18.96
N TRP A 83 -1.77 -5.27 19.86
CA TRP A 83 -2.86 -6.20 20.17
C TRP A 83 -3.69 -6.52 18.92
N LEU A 84 -4.06 -5.50 18.15
CA LEU A 84 -4.82 -5.67 16.91
C LEU A 84 -4.05 -6.55 15.93
N TYR A 85 -2.76 -6.28 15.71
CA TYR A 85 -1.93 -7.10 14.83
C TYR A 85 -1.88 -8.57 15.25
N GLN A 86 -1.71 -8.86 16.54
CA GLN A 86 -1.72 -10.23 17.04
C GLN A 86 -3.08 -10.92 16.78
N SER A 87 -4.18 -10.21 16.99
CA SER A 87 -5.51 -10.75 16.70
C SER A 87 -5.74 -10.96 15.21
N VAL A 88 -5.32 -10.03 14.35
CA VAL A 88 -5.44 -10.17 12.89
C VAL A 88 -4.59 -11.33 12.38
N LEU A 89 -3.36 -11.50 12.90
CA LEU A 89 -2.51 -12.63 12.54
C LEU A 89 -3.20 -13.96 12.89
N LYS A 90 -3.76 -14.08 14.10
CA LYS A 90 -4.56 -15.26 14.50
C LYS A 90 -5.75 -15.48 13.56
N ILE A 91 -6.45 -14.41 13.16
CA ILE A 91 -7.57 -14.49 12.19
C ILE A 91 -7.10 -15.04 10.85
N ILE A 92 -6.00 -14.52 10.30
CA ILE A 92 -5.42 -14.98 9.04
C ILE A 92 -4.99 -16.45 9.16
N SER A 93 -4.20 -16.79 10.18
CA SER A 93 -3.62 -18.13 10.35
C SER A 93 -4.66 -19.21 10.68
N SER A 94 -5.86 -18.86 11.16
CA SER A 94 -6.93 -19.82 11.46
C SER A 94 -7.99 -19.94 10.38
N ASN A 95 -7.95 -19.09 9.35
CA ASN A 95 -8.95 -19.12 8.29
C ASN A 95 -8.61 -20.17 7.22
N SER A 96 -9.21 -21.36 7.34
CA SER A 96 -9.04 -22.48 6.41
C SER A 96 -9.62 -22.23 5.02
N SER A 97 -10.57 -21.30 4.88
CA SER A 97 -11.19 -20.96 3.59
C SER A 97 -10.31 -20.02 2.75
N ASN A 98 -9.24 -19.46 3.28
CA ASN A 98 -8.42 -18.54 2.50
C ASN A 98 -7.39 -19.30 1.65
N ILE A 99 -7.67 -19.52 0.36
CA ILE A 99 -6.70 -20.09 -0.61
C ILE A 99 -5.39 -19.29 -0.64
N ASN A 100 -5.45 -17.98 -0.33
CA ASN A 100 -4.30 -17.08 -0.27
C ASN A 100 -3.81 -16.84 1.17
N LYS A 101 -4.12 -17.73 2.12
CA LYS A 101 -3.73 -17.61 3.53
C LYS A 101 -2.23 -17.34 3.70
N ASN A 102 -1.41 -18.22 3.12
CA ASN A 102 0.04 -18.14 3.22
C ASN A 102 0.58 -16.84 2.60
N GLU A 103 -0.06 -16.34 1.54
CA GLU A 103 0.31 -15.09 0.89
C GLU A 103 0.02 -13.88 1.80
N CYS A 104 -1.18 -13.81 2.38
CA CYS A 104 -1.54 -12.75 3.32
C CYS A 104 -0.63 -12.75 4.55
N GLU A 105 -0.37 -13.93 5.13
CA GLU A 105 0.47 -14.08 6.33
C GLU A 105 1.92 -13.62 6.08
N VAL A 106 2.52 -13.99 4.94
CA VAL A 106 3.88 -13.56 4.56
C VAL A 106 3.94 -12.05 4.29
N LYS A 107 2.90 -11.47 3.70
CA LYS A 107 2.82 -10.03 3.41
C LYS A 107 2.54 -9.20 4.66
N PHE A 108 1.89 -9.77 5.67
CA PHE A 108 1.49 -9.07 6.88
C PHE A 108 2.69 -8.87 7.81
N LYS A 109 3.23 -7.67 7.79
CA LYS A 109 4.34 -7.26 8.67
C LYS A 109 3.84 -6.22 9.67
N ASN A 110 4.22 -6.42 10.92
CA ASN A 110 3.93 -5.46 11.99
C ASN A 110 4.77 -4.20 11.77
N GLU A 111 4.13 -3.04 11.88
CA GLU A 111 4.77 -1.74 11.87
C GLU A 111 4.05 -0.86 12.90
N THR A 112 4.78 -0.36 13.90
CA THR A 112 4.20 0.36 15.03
C THR A 112 4.26 1.89 14.87
N SER A 113 5.03 2.38 13.89
CA SER A 113 5.06 3.80 13.55
C SER A 113 3.86 4.18 12.70
N ILE A 114 2.97 4.99 13.28
CA ILE A 114 1.77 5.51 12.60
C ILE A 114 2.17 6.29 11.33
N ASP A 115 3.25 7.07 11.37
CA ASP A 115 3.73 7.82 10.21
C ASP A 115 4.20 6.88 9.09
N VAL A 116 4.87 5.78 9.42
CA VAL A 116 5.27 4.78 8.42
C VAL A 116 4.03 4.13 7.80
N LEU A 117 3.05 3.72 8.61
CA LEU A 117 1.79 3.14 8.12
C LEU A 117 1.05 4.08 7.17
N LYS A 118 0.95 5.35 7.55
CA LYS A 118 0.32 6.41 6.74
C LYS A 118 1.05 6.59 5.42
N ASN A 119 2.36 6.77 5.44
CA ASN A 119 3.18 6.99 4.27
C ASN A 119 3.11 5.81 3.29
N LYS A 120 3.21 4.58 3.82
CA LYS A 120 3.04 3.33 3.05
C LYS A 120 1.69 3.30 2.34
N LYS A 121 0.61 3.54 3.09
CA LYS A 121 -0.75 3.58 2.55
C LYS A 121 -0.91 4.63 1.46
N VAL A 122 -0.44 5.85 1.70
CA VAL A 122 -0.59 6.97 0.76
C VAL A 122 0.09 6.67 -0.58
N LEU A 123 1.33 6.14 -0.56
CA LEU A 123 2.01 5.75 -1.80
C LEU A 123 1.30 4.60 -2.51
N TYR A 124 0.93 3.55 -1.79
CA TYR A 124 0.27 2.39 -2.39
C TYR A 124 -1.09 2.76 -3.00
N ASP A 125 -1.92 3.49 -2.23
CA ASP A 125 -3.23 3.92 -2.68
C ASP A 125 -3.10 4.83 -3.91
N PHE A 126 -2.10 5.72 -3.96
CA PHE A 126 -1.85 6.55 -5.13
C PHE A 126 -1.52 5.71 -6.38
N VAL A 127 -0.59 4.75 -6.27
CA VAL A 127 -0.19 3.89 -7.39
C VAL A 127 -1.38 3.11 -7.94
N GLU A 128 -2.19 2.51 -7.08
CA GLU A 128 -3.37 1.73 -7.48
C GLU A 128 -4.51 2.60 -8.05
N ASN A 129 -4.57 3.88 -7.66
CA ASN A 129 -5.59 4.80 -8.12
C ASN A 129 -5.16 5.69 -9.30
N TYR A 130 -3.88 5.72 -9.65
CA TYR A 130 -3.33 6.74 -10.55
C TYR A 130 -4.05 6.80 -11.90
N ASP A 131 -4.35 5.66 -12.53
CA ASP A 131 -5.03 5.66 -13.85
C ASP A 131 -6.43 6.28 -13.77
N TYR A 132 -7.14 5.99 -12.68
CA TYR A 132 -8.45 6.60 -12.41
C TYR A 132 -8.31 8.11 -12.15
N ILE A 133 -7.33 8.52 -11.34
CA ILE A 133 -7.04 9.92 -11.04
C ILE A 133 -6.69 10.69 -12.31
N ASN A 134 -5.78 10.17 -13.13
CA ASN A 134 -5.33 10.78 -14.38
C ASN A 134 -6.48 10.89 -15.41
N GLY A 135 -7.33 9.86 -15.48
CA GLY A 135 -8.52 9.87 -16.33
C GLY A 135 -9.55 10.92 -15.91
N LYS A 136 -9.78 11.11 -14.60
CA LYS A 136 -10.67 12.15 -14.07
C LYS A 136 -10.07 13.55 -14.24
N TRP A 137 -8.78 13.69 -13.99
CA TRP A 137 -8.06 14.95 -14.15
C TRP A 137 -8.15 15.51 -15.58
N SER A 138 -8.04 14.64 -16.58
CA SER A 138 -8.13 15.04 -17.99
C SER A 138 -9.52 15.52 -18.43
N ARG A 139 -10.55 15.34 -17.60
CA ARG A 139 -11.97 15.63 -17.92
C ARG A 139 -12.60 16.70 -17.02
N THR A 140 -11.81 17.32 -16.15
CA THR A 140 -12.31 18.28 -15.16
C THR A 140 -11.94 19.73 -15.49
N ASP A 141 -12.62 20.68 -14.87
CA ASP A 141 -12.33 22.12 -14.99
C ASP A 141 -10.94 22.54 -14.47
N ARG A 142 -10.51 23.76 -14.81
CA ARG A 142 -9.17 24.27 -14.47
C ARG A 142 -8.90 24.32 -12.96
N SER A 143 -9.90 24.61 -12.12
CA SER A 143 -9.74 24.64 -10.67
C SER A 143 -9.43 23.25 -10.10
N LYS A 144 -10.22 22.25 -10.47
CA LYS A 144 -9.99 20.86 -10.06
C LYS A 144 -8.70 20.31 -10.67
N GLN A 145 -8.33 20.75 -11.87
CA GLN A 145 -7.03 20.40 -12.45
C GLN A 145 -5.87 20.88 -11.58
N LYS A 146 -5.98 22.05 -10.94
CA LYS A 146 -4.97 22.55 -9.99
C LYS A 146 -4.91 21.70 -8.73
N GLU A 147 -6.05 21.23 -8.21
CA GLU A 147 -6.08 20.33 -7.05
C GLU A 147 -5.41 18.99 -7.35
N TYR A 148 -5.75 18.34 -8.47
CA TYR A 148 -5.08 17.11 -8.90
C TYR A 148 -3.58 17.29 -9.08
N ARG A 149 -3.18 18.41 -9.69
CA ARG A 149 -1.78 18.77 -9.86
C ARG A 149 -1.05 18.87 -8.53
N ASN A 150 -1.61 19.60 -7.57
CA ASN A 150 -1.02 19.78 -6.25
C ASN A 150 -0.93 18.45 -5.50
N TYR A 151 -1.97 17.62 -5.58
CA TYR A 151 -1.98 16.30 -4.98
C TYR A 151 -0.88 15.40 -5.57
N ILE A 152 -0.79 15.30 -6.90
CA ILE A 152 0.27 14.52 -7.57
C ILE A 152 1.65 15.04 -7.18
N SER A 153 1.87 16.37 -7.20
CA SER A 153 3.15 16.94 -6.81
C SER A 153 3.52 16.60 -5.36
N HIS A 154 2.55 16.66 -4.44
CA HIS A 154 2.76 16.29 -3.04
C HIS A 154 3.19 14.82 -2.91
N ILE A 155 2.54 13.92 -3.64
CA ILE A 155 2.89 12.49 -3.60
C ILE A 155 4.30 12.23 -4.18
N PHE A 156 4.68 12.90 -5.27
CA PHE A 156 6.04 12.77 -5.83
C PHE A 156 7.11 13.30 -4.87
N ASN A 157 6.82 14.40 -4.16
CA ASN A 157 7.71 14.91 -3.11
C ASN A 157 7.83 13.90 -1.96
N LEU A 158 6.71 13.34 -1.50
CA LEU A 158 6.70 12.31 -0.46
C LEU A 158 7.54 11.10 -0.89
N TYR A 159 7.34 10.58 -2.09
CA TYR A 159 8.15 9.49 -2.63
C TYR A 159 9.65 9.81 -2.56
N HIS A 160 10.06 11.01 -2.97
CA HIS A 160 11.47 11.41 -2.94
C HIS A 160 12.03 11.49 -1.52
N THR A 161 11.27 12.07 -0.59
CA THR A 161 11.66 12.12 0.83
C THR A 161 11.86 10.73 1.40
N LEU A 162 10.91 9.81 1.17
CA LEU A 162 11.00 8.44 1.68
C LEU A 162 12.12 7.64 1.00
N GLU A 163 12.37 7.89 -0.29
CA GLU A 163 13.50 7.29 -0.99
C GLU A 163 14.83 7.73 -0.39
N GLU A 164 15.03 9.03 -0.12
CA GLU A 164 16.26 9.51 0.53
C GLU A 164 16.38 9.06 1.99
N GLU A 165 15.27 8.85 2.70
CA GLU A 165 15.26 8.24 4.04
C GLU A 165 15.69 6.76 4.04
N ASP A 166 15.24 5.98 3.05
CA ASP A 166 15.58 4.55 2.92
C ASP A 166 16.93 4.30 2.22
N ARG A 167 17.49 5.32 1.56
CA ARG A 167 18.75 5.28 0.80
C ARG A 167 20.02 4.96 1.60
N PRO A 168 20.21 5.40 2.87
CA PRO A 168 21.43 5.14 3.63
C PRO A 168 21.54 3.63 3.99
N LYS A 169 22.10 2.86 3.07
CA LYS A 169 22.64 1.49 3.22
C LYS A 169 21.75 0.50 4.00
N GLY A 170 20.48 0.34 3.62
CA GLY A 170 19.75 -0.92 3.81
C GLY A 170 19.38 -1.31 5.25
N LEU A 171 19.46 -0.40 6.22
CA LEU A 171 19.22 -0.75 7.62
C LEU A 171 17.74 -0.89 8.01
N SER A 172 16.80 -0.33 7.25
CA SER A 172 15.37 -0.52 7.58
C SER A 172 14.44 -0.86 6.42
N LYS A 173 14.83 -0.56 5.16
CA LYS A 173 14.05 -0.87 3.93
C LYS A 173 12.53 -0.72 4.15
N LYS A 174 12.13 0.32 4.88
CA LYS A 174 10.77 0.40 5.45
C LYS A 174 9.76 0.49 4.34
N TYR A 175 10.08 1.24 3.28
CA TYR A 175 9.19 1.54 2.17
C TYR A 175 9.55 0.79 0.88
N GLU A 176 10.44 -0.22 0.94
CA GLU A 176 10.98 -0.89 -0.26
C GLU A 176 9.89 -1.35 -1.24
N LYS A 177 8.82 -1.96 -0.72
CA LYS A 177 7.69 -2.42 -1.55
C LYS A 177 6.97 -1.25 -2.22
N GLU A 178 6.64 -0.22 -1.45
CA GLU A 178 5.87 0.92 -1.93
C GLU A 178 6.69 1.76 -2.92
N LEU A 179 7.97 1.99 -2.65
CA LEU A 179 8.91 2.67 -3.54
C LEU A 179 9.08 1.91 -4.86
N ASN A 180 9.24 0.58 -4.81
CA ASN A 180 9.35 -0.25 -6.02
C ASN A 180 8.07 -0.22 -6.86
N LEU A 181 6.89 -0.32 -6.24
CA LEU A 181 5.62 -0.19 -6.95
C LEU A 181 5.47 1.18 -7.60
N PHE A 182 5.89 2.25 -6.91
CA PHE A 182 5.88 3.59 -7.43
C PHE A 182 6.80 3.74 -8.65
N LYS A 183 8.08 3.33 -8.53
CA LYS A 183 9.06 3.31 -9.63
C LYS A 183 8.51 2.57 -10.84
N ASN A 184 8.03 1.34 -10.65
CA ASN A 184 7.48 0.53 -11.73
C ASN A 184 6.26 1.18 -12.41
N LYS A 185 5.42 1.88 -11.66
CA LYS A 185 4.26 2.60 -12.22
C LYS A 185 4.68 3.83 -13.04
N PHE A 186 5.77 4.47 -12.66
CA PHE A 186 6.23 5.75 -13.23
C PHE A 186 7.59 5.65 -13.92
N ASN A 187 7.94 4.50 -14.49
CA ASN A 187 9.17 4.32 -15.26
C ASN A 187 9.06 4.83 -16.72
N ASN A 188 7.84 5.02 -17.22
CA ASN A 188 7.62 5.46 -18.59
C ASN A 188 7.95 6.96 -18.77
N GLU A 189 8.93 7.25 -19.63
CA GLU A 189 9.42 8.62 -19.88
C GLU A 189 8.34 9.56 -20.44
N TYR A 190 7.42 9.05 -21.27
CA TYR A 190 6.30 9.85 -21.78
C TYR A 190 5.34 10.24 -20.64
N VAL A 191 5.04 9.32 -19.72
CA VAL A 191 4.21 9.62 -18.54
C VAL A 191 4.91 10.64 -17.64
N LEU A 192 6.19 10.45 -17.36
CA LEU A 192 6.98 11.37 -16.51
C LEU A 192 7.09 12.77 -17.11
N SER A 193 7.37 12.89 -18.42
CA SER A 193 7.46 14.20 -19.08
C SER A 193 6.11 14.93 -19.11
N SER A 194 5.02 14.19 -19.32
CA SER A 194 3.65 14.72 -19.22
C SER A 194 3.36 15.25 -17.82
N LEU A 195 3.71 14.47 -16.79
CA LEU A 195 3.57 14.86 -15.39
C LEU A 195 4.48 16.04 -15.02
N LYS A 196 5.73 16.08 -15.47
CA LYS A 196 6.65 17.22 -15.26
C LYS A 196 6.02 18.52 -15.74
N ARG A 197 5.57 18.56 -16.99
CA ARG A 197 4.98 19.76 -17.60
C ARG A 197 3.70 20.19 -16.89
N LYS A 198 2.81 19.23 -16.64
CA LYS A 198 1.49 19.53 -16.06
C LYS A 198 1.58 19.84 -14.57
N CYS A 199 2.48 19.18 -13.84
CA CYS A 199 2.60 19.22 -12.39
C CYS A 199 3.71 20.10 -11.84
N LYS A 200 4.68 20.57 -12.65
CA LYS A 200 5.90 21.27 -12.15
C LYS A 200 6.63 20.41 -11.11
N ILE A 201 6.73 19.11 -11.38
CA ILE A 201 7.52 18.19 -10.54
C ILE A 201 9.00 18.54 -10.73
N ASP A 202 9.75 18.55 -9.63
CA ASP A 202 11.18 18.84 -9.62
C ASP A 202 11.99 17.80 -10.41
N ASP A 203 12.99 18.26 -11.16
CA ASP A 203 13.86 17.41 -11.96
C ASP A 203 14.70 16.45 -11.13
N LEU A 204 15.02 16.78 -9.88
CA LEU A 204 15.72 15.91 -8.95
C LEU A 204 14.90 14.64 -8.62
N ILE A 205 13.60 14.80 -8.44
CA ILE A 205 12.66 13.68 -8.17
C ILE A 205 12.57 12.77 -9.39
N LEU A 206 12.49 13.36 -10.59
CA LEU A 206 12.42 12.60 -11.84
C LEU A 206 13.73 11.83 -12.10
N LYS A 207 14.88 12.40 -11.72
CA LYS A 207 16.17 11.72 -11.80
C LYS A 207 16.26 10.55 -10.82
N SER A 208 15.71 10.67 -9.62
CA SER A 208 15.79 9.60 -8.62
C SER A 208 15.01 8.35 -9.06
N LEU A 209 13.87 8.53 -9.71
CA LEU A 209 13.09 7.45 -10.35
C LEU A 209 13.87 6.68 -11.43
N LYS A 210 14.82 7.32 -12.12
CA LYS A 210 15.63 6.72 -13.20
C LYS A 210 16.94 6.07 -12.72
N ARG A 211 17.38 6.30 -11.48
CA ARG A 211 18.73 5.90 -11.03
C ARG A 211 18.93 4.38 -10.93
N ASP A 212 17.91 3.61 -10.57
CA ASP A 212 18.09 2.15 -10.37
C ASP A 212 18.27 1.36 -11.67
N GLU A 213 17.76 1.83 -12.81
CA GLU A 213 18.03 1.20 -14.10
C GLU A 213 19.52 1.33 -14.47
N SER A 214 20.14 2.49 -14.21
CA SER A 214 21.56 2.70 -14.51
C SER A 214 22.50 1.87 -13.62
N VAL A 215 22.15 1.63 -12.35
CA VAL A 215 22.97 0.81 -11.44
C VAL A 215 22.88 -0.68 -11.80
N ASN A 216 21.71 -1.16 -12.24
CA ASN A 216 21.56 -2.53 -12.73
C ASN A 216 22.23 -2.74 -14.10
N LEU A 217 22.23 -1.74 -14.99
CA LEU A 217 22.95 -1.77 -16.27
C LEU A 217 24.48 -1.77 -16.09
N LEU A 218 25.01 -1.07 -15.08
CA LEU A 218 26.43 -1.09 -14.77
C LEU A 218 26.88 -2.45 -14.20
N ARG A 219 26.06 -3.09 -13.37
CA ARG A 219 26.38 -4.43 -12.81
C ARG A 219 26.34 -5.56 -13.85
N GLY A 220 25.57 -5.41 -14.93
CA GLY A 220 25.50 -6.40 -16.02
C GLY A 220 26.72 -6.38 -16.96
N ASN A 221 27.54 -5.33 -16.93
CA ASN A 221 28.70 -5.18 -17.82
C ASN A 221 30.03 -5.62 -17.16
N ASP A 222 30.04 -5.84 -15.84
CA ASP A 222 31.25 -6.22 -15.08
C ASP A 222 31.52 -7.75 -15.09
N GLU A 223 30.59 -8.59 -15.57
CA GLU A 223 30.77 -10.06 -15.63
C GLU A 223 31.44 -10.57 -16.93
N THR A 224 31.79 -9.70 -17.88
CA THR A 224 32.37 -10.11 -19.18
C THR A 224 33.86 -9.82 -19.38
N VAL A 225 34.60 -9.35 -18.37
CA VAL A 225 36.05 -9.11 -18.52
C VAL A 225 36.82 -9.72 -17.35
N LEU A 226 36.92 -11.05 -17.31
CA LEU A 226 38.00 -11.77 -16.61
C LEU A 226 38.11 -13.21 -17.13
N SER A 227 38.34 -13.35 -18.43
CA SER A 227 39.08 -14.49 -18.96
C SER A 227 39.75 -14.05 -20.26
N ILE A 228 41.04 -13.73 -20.20
CA ILE A 228 42.05 -13.98 -21.23
C ILE A 228 43.41 -13.60 -20.62
N ASN A 229 44.31 -14.58 -20.68
CA ASN A 229 45.72 -14.64 -20.31
C ASN A 229 46.07 -14.82 -18.84
#